data_AF-A0A0M0J9F2-F1
#
_entry.id   AF-A0A0M0J9F2-F1
#
_cell.length_a   1.000
_cell.length_b   1.000
_cell.length_c   1.000
_cell.angle_alpha   90.00
_cell.angle_beta   90.00
_cell.angle_gamma   90.00
#
_symmetry.space_group_name_H-M   'P 1'
#
loop_
_entity.id
_entity.type
_entity.pdbx_description
1 polymer ?
#
loop_
_entity_poly.entity_id
_entity_poly.type
_entity_poly.pdbx_seq_one_letter_code
_entity_poly.pdbx_strand_id
1 'polypeptide(L)'
;MKPDWDSLGETFASSNKVVIADVDCTAGGKSLCEKYGVRGYPTIKYFNPPDEEGEDYKGGRDLAALKKFAETELGPGCSVDAKENCSEAQLKELQTYMDMDASERESKMTKMKAELKAAEEAHNELLKELQAKFKESQDALEKLKEDSAPVIKLLKAASPSGAAKPAGKDEV
;
A
#
# COMPACT_ATOMS: atom_id res chain seq x y z
N MET A 1 -16.00 1.58 4.89
CA MET A 1 -15.73 1.60 3.43
C MET A 1 -16.82 0.87 2.64
N LYS A 2 -17.22 -0.37 2.96
CA LYS A 2 -18.23 -1.08 2.14
C LYS A 2 -19.52 -0.26 1.87
N PRO A 3 -20.16 0.40 2.85
CA PRO A 3 -21.35 1.21 2.58
C PRO A 3 -21.10 2.40 1.63
N ASP A 4 -19.95 3.07 1.76
CA ASP A 4 -19.56 4.17 0.87
C ASP A 4 -19.26 3.66 -0.54
N TRP A 5 -18.63 2.49 -0.65
CA TRP A 5 -18.32 1.84 -1.93
C TRP A 5 -19.59 1.40 -2.67
N ASP A 6 -20.55 0.82 -1.96
CA ASP A 6 -21.84 0.41 -2.53
C ASP A 6 -22.61 1.66 -3.02
N SER A 7 -22.61 2.75 -2.24
CA SER A 7 -23.24 4.03 -2.62
C SER A 7 -22.56 4.69 -3.84
N LEU A 8 -21.24 4.55 -3.94
CA LEU A 8 -20.46 5.00 -5.11
C LEU A 8 -20.87 4.19 -6.35
N GLY A 9 -20.96 2.87 -6.23
CA GLY A 9 -21.42 1.99 -7.30
C GLY A 9 -22.79 2.38 -7.83
N GLU A 10 -23.75 2.66 -6.94
CA GLU A 10 -25.08 3.16 -7.32
C GLU A 10 -25.03 4.51 -8.04
N THR A 11 -24.19 5.43 -7.57
CA THR A 11 -24.02 6.77 -8.18
C THR A 11 -23.53 6.67 -9.63
N PHE A 12 -22.65 5.72 -9.93
CA PHE A 12 -22.05 5.53 -11.25
C PHE A 12 -22.66 4.39 -12.06
N ALA A 13 -23.74 3.74 -11.59
CA ALA A 13 -24.34 2.58 -12.27
C ALA A 13 -24.78 2.86 -13.71
N SER A 14 -25.18 4.11 -14.01
CA SER A 14 -25.59 4.55 -15.35
C SER A 14 -24.49 5.30 -16.10
N SER A 15 -23.27 5.38 -15.56
CA SER A 15 -22.15 6.06 -16.21
C SER A 15 -21.63 5.23 -17.39
N ASN A 16 -21.41 5.88 -18.53
CA ASN A 16 -20.73 5.28 -19.67
C ASN A 16 -19.21 5.51 -19.64
N LYS A 17 -18.69 6.20 -18.61
CA LYS A 17 -17.28 6.57 -18.49
C LYS A 17 -16.57 5.86 -17.34
N VAL A 18 -17.29 5.54 -16.28
CA VAL A 18 -16.73 5.03 -15.02
C VAL A 18 -17.46 3.76 -14.64
N VAL A 19 -16.69 2.70 -14.40
CA VAL A 19 -17.19 1.44 -13.87
C VAL A 19 -16.61 1.25 -12.47
N ILE A 20 -17.49 1.05 -11.49
CA ILE A 20 -17.11 0.69 -10.12
C ILE A 20 -17.34 -0.80 -9.95
N ALA A 21 -16.31 -1.54 -9.57
CA ALA A 21 -16.36 -2.99 -9.42
C ALA A 21 -15.60 -3.41 -8.16
N ASP A 22 -16.07 -4.49 -7.53
CA ASP A 22 -15.36 -5.18 -6.46
C ASP A 22 -14.92 -6.59 -6.91
N VAL A 23 -13.82 -7.05 -6.34
CA VAL A 23 -13.25 -8.37 -6.61
C VAL A 23 -12.97 -9.05 -5.28
N ASP A 24 -13.56 -10.23 -5.08
CA ASP A 24 -13.26 -11.06 -3.92
C ASP A 24 -11.97 -11.85 -4.14
N CYS A 25 -10.88 -11.30 -3.61
CA CYS A 25 -9.56 -11.89 -3.63
C CYS A 25 -9.40 -13.13 -2.73
N THR A 26 -10.40 -13.46 -1.90
CA THR A 26 -10.41 -14.65 -1.05
C THR A 26 -11.12 -15.84 -1.69
N ALA A 27 -11.91 -15.60 -2.74
CA ALA A 27 -12.63 -16.60 -3.51
C ALA A 27 -12.14 -16.63 -4.97
N GLY A 28 -13.04 -16.43 -5.94
CA GLY A 28 -12.76 -16.56 -7.37
C GLY A 28 -11.78 -15.51 -7.94
N GLY A 29 -11.55 -14.41 -7.23
CA GLY A 29 -10.71 -13.30 -7.70
C GLY A 29 -9.22 -13.42 -7.35
N LYS A 30 -8.78 -14.48 -6.66
CA LYS A 30 -7.42 -14.60 -6.13
C LYS A 30 -6.33 -14.36 -7.19
N SER A 31 -6.42 -14.99 -8.36
CA SER A 31 -5.43 -14.83 -9.44
C SER A 31 -5.37 -13.41 -9.99
N LEU A 32 -6.51 -12.72 -10.06
CA LEU A 32 -6.58 -11.32 -10.50
C LEU A 32 -5.93 -10.39 -9.49
N CYS A 33 -6.18 -10.63 -8.20
CA CYS A 33 -5.59 -9.88 -7.11
C CYS A 33 -4.07 -10.09 -7.01
N GLU A 34 -3.59 -11.33 -7.23
CA GLU A 34 -2.17 -11.62 -7.36
C GLU A 34 -1.54 -10.92 -8.58
N LYS A 35 -2.20 -10.96 -9.74
CA LYS A 35 -1.75 -10.29 -10.97
C LYS A 35 -1.50 -8.79 -10.74
N TYR A 36 -2.41 -8.12 -10.06
CA TYR A 36 -2.30 -6.68 -9.79
C TYR A 36 -1.60 -6.36 -8.46
N GLY A 37 -0.96 -7.35 -7.81
CA GLY A 37 -0.14 -7.11 -6.62
C GLY A 37 -0.93 -6.66 -5.37
N VAL A 38 -2.17 -7.09 -5.21
CA VAL A 38 -2.98 -6.82 -4.01
C VAL A 38 -2.46 -7.64 -2.83
N ARG A 39 -1.89 -6.97 -1.82
CA ARG A 39 -1.27 -7.62 -0.64
C ARG A 39 -2.02 -7.44 0.67
N GLY A 40 -3.05 -6.59 0.69
CA GLY A 40 -3.85 -6.32 1.87
C GLY A 40 -5.22 -5.77 1.49
N TYR A 41 -6.20 -5.96 2.37
CA TYR A 41 -7.57 -5.56 2.11
C TYR A 41 -8.03 -4.45 3.06
N PRO A 42 -8.84 -3.49 2.60
CA PRO A 42 -9.18 -3.24 1.19
C PRO A 42 -8.05 -2.51 0.44
N THR A 43 -7.83 -2.89 -0.82
CA THR A 43 -6.99 -2.15 -1.78
C THR A 43 -7.88 -1.65 -2.90
N ILE A 44 -7.74 -0.37 -3.26
CA ILE A 44 -8.47 0.25 -4.36
C ILE A 44 -7.46 0.52 -5.47
N LYS A 45 -7.79 0.09 -6.67
CA LYS A 45 -7.04 0.40 -7.89
C LYS A 45 -7.96 1.05 -8.90
N TYR A 46 -7.40 1.91 -9.73
CA TYR A 46 -8.10 2.50 -10.85
C TYR A 46 -7.36 2.23 -12.16
N PHE A 47 -8.11 2.22 -13.25
CA PHE A 47 -7.62 1.91 -14.58
C PHE A 47 -8.17 2.97 -15.52
N ASN A 48 -7.28 3.78 -16.10
CA ASN A 48 -7.64 4.80 -17.08
C ASN A 48 -7.06 4.36 -18.43
N PRO A 49 -7.89 3.95 -19.41
CA PRO A 49 -7.39 3.57 -20.72
C PRO A 49 -6.51 4.69 -21.31
N PRO A 50 -5.37 4.34 -21.93
CA PRO A 50 -4.94 2.99 -22.33
C PRO A 50 -4.16 2.20 -21.26
N ASP A 51 -4.09 2.67 -20.01
CA ASP A 51 -3.40 1.94 -18.95
C ASP A 51 -4.16 0.65 -18.57
N GLU A 52 -3.44 -0.47 -18.61
CA GLU A 52 -3.93 -1.80 -18.25
C GLU A 52 -3.26 -2.34 -16.98
N GLU A 53 -2.19 -1.72 -16.49
CA GLU A 53 -1.45 -2.17 -15.31
C GLU A 53 -2.16 -1.73 -14.02
N GLY A 54 -2.84 -0.58 -14.09
CA GLY A 54 -3.68 -0.05 -13.00
C GLY A 54 -2.86 0.60 -11.90
N GLU A 55 -3.38 1.71 -11.41
CA GLU A 55 -2.71 2.53 -10.41
C GLU A 55 -3.36 2.37 -9.02
N ASP A 56 -2.53 2.47 -7.98
CA ASP A 56 -3.02 2.44 -6.60
C ASP A 56 -3.73 3.76 -6.24
N TYR A 57 -4.97 3.66 -5.79
CA TYR A 57 -5.65 4.81 -5.19
C TYR A 57 -5.11 5.09 -3.79
N LYS A 58 -4.54 6.28 -3.59
CA LYS A 58 -3.98 6.75 -2.31
C LYS A 58 -4.80 7.86 -1.64
N GLY A 59 -5.97 8.21 -2.20
CA GLY A 59 -6.83 9.27 -1.66
C GLY A 59 -7.71 8.84 -0.47
N GLY A 60 -8.61 9.73 -0.07
CA GLY A 60 -9.57 9.49 1.01
C GLY A 60 -10.58 8.39 0.66
N ARG A 61 -10.93 7.54 1.63
CA ARG A 61 -11.79 6.36 1.40
C ARG A 61 -13.25 6.57 1.82
N ASP A 62 -13.63 7.82 2.06
CA ASP A 62 -15.03 8.23 2.24
C ASP A 62 -15.70 8.48 0.88
N LEU A 63 -17.04 8.47 0.88
CA LEU A 63 -17.82 8.64 -0.35
C LEU A 63 -17.50 9.95 -1.09
N ALA A 64 -17.24 11.05 -0.37
CA ALA A 64 -17.00 12.35 -0.99
C ALA A 64 -15.66 12.38 -1.74
N ALA A 65 -14.60 11.84 -1.12
CA ALA A 65 -13.29 11.73 -1.73
C ALA A 65 -13.27 10.77 -2.93
N LEU A 66 -13.94 9.62 -2.82
CA LEU A 66 -14.06 8.65 -3.90
C LEU A 66 -14.86 9.19 -5.09
N LYS A 67 -16.00 9.84 -4.81
CA LYS A 67 -16.84 10.44 -5.84
C LYS A 67 -16.09 11.55 -6.58
N LYS A 68 -15.42 12.45 -5.84
CA LYS A 68 -14.61 13.51 -6.45
C LYS A 68 -13.55 12.92 -7.37
N PHE A 69 -12.81 11.92 -6.91
CA PHE A 69 -11.81 11.24 -7.73
C PHE A 69 -12.41 10.62 -9.00
N ALA A 70 -13.54 9.92 -8.85
CA ALA A 70 -14.25 9.33 -9.99
C ALA A 70 -14.77 10.36 -11.00
N GLU A 71 -15.07 11.59 -10.57
CA GLU A 71 -15.55 12.67 -11.43
C GLU A 71 -14.41 13.46 -12.10
N THR A 72 -13.25 13.59 -11.44
CA THR A 72 -12.17 14.48 -11.91
C THR A 72 -10.97 13.74 -12.50
N GLU A 73 -10.67 12.55 -12.02
CA GLU A 73 -9.46 11.81 -12.39
C GLU A 73 -9.74 10.60 -13.27
N LEU A 74 -10.97 10.06 -13.25
CA LEU A 74 -11.34 8.91 -14.08
C LEU A 74 -11.87 9.33 -15.45
N GLY A 75 -11.32 8.73 -16.49
CA GLY A 75 -11.61 9.06 -17.88
C GLY A 75 -10.48 8.57 -18.79
N PRO A 76 -10.64 8.72 -20.12
CA PRO A 76 -9.54 8.42 -21.05
C PRO A 76 -8.35 9.30 -20.69
N GLY A 77 -7.23 8.67 -20.31
CA GLY A 77 -6.02 9.39 -19.96
C GLY A 77 -5.39 10.08 -21.17
N CYS A 78 -4.31 10.81 -20.92
CA CYS A 78 -3.46 11.32 -22.00
C CYS A 78 -3.05 10.16 -22.93
N SER A 79 -3.41 10.26 -24.20
CA SER A 79 -3.09 9.24 -25.21
C SER A 79 -2.97 9.88 -26.59
N VAL A 80 -2.55 9.08 -27.58
CA VAL A 80 -2.48 9.53 -28.97
C VAL A 80 -3.86 9.90 -29.55
N ASP A 81 -4.92 9.28 -29.03
CA ASP A 81 -6.31 9.47 -29.46
C ASP A 81 -7.07 10.50 -28.61
N ALA A 82 -6.54 10.86 -27.43
CA ALA A 82 -7.11 11.83 -26.49
C ALA A 82 -6.05 12.84 -26.03
N LYS A 83 -5.45 13.55 -26.99
CA LYS A 83 -4.37 14.53 -26.74
C LYS A 83 -4.83 15.72 -25.91
N GLU A 84 -6.11 16.04 -25.95
CA GLU A 84 -6.75 17.07 -25.12
C GLU A 84 -6.67 16.79 -23.62
N ASN A 85 -6.46 15.51 -23.24
CA ASN A 85 -6.28 15.10 -21.84
C ASN A 85 -4.81 15.06 -21.41
N CYS A 86 -3.89 15.49 -22.29
CA CYS A 86 -2.47 15.61 -22.00
C CYS A 86 -2.11 17.03 -21.58
N SER A 87 -1.29 17.17 -20.52
CA SER A 87 -0.56 18.41 -20.26
C SER A 87 0.48 18.67 -21.36
N GLU A 88 0.95 19.92 -21.47
CA GLU A 88 2.01 20.29 -22.42
C GLU A 88 3.29 19.45 -22.24
N ALA A 89 3.62 19.12 -21.00
CA ALA A 89 4.74 18.24 -20.67
C ALA A 89 4.50 16.81 -21.19
N GLN A 90 3.32 16.26 -20.94
CA GLN A 90 2.95 14.92 -21.43
C GLN A 90 2.89 14.87 -22.96
N LEU A 91 2.42 15.93 -23.63
CA LEU A 91 2.41 15.99 -25.10
C LEU A 91 3.83 15.95 -25.68
N LYS A 92 4.78 16.68 -25.07
CA LYS A 92 6.18 16.68 -25.51
C LYS A 92 6.83 15.31 -25.32
N GLU A 93 6.55 14.66 -24.20
CA GLU A 93 7.07 13.33 -23.91
C GLU A 93 6.42 12.26 -24.80
N LEU A 94 5.10 12.33 -24.98
CA LEU A 94 4.36 11.47 -25.89
C LEU A 94 4.88 11.59 -27.32
N GLN A 95 5.16 12.79 -27.81
CA GLN A 95 5.74 12.99 -29.13
C GLN A 95 7.12 12.32 -29.25
N THR A 96 7.95 12.41 -28.19
CA THR A 96 9.25 11.72 -28.16
C THR A 96 9.08 10.21 -28.33
N TYR A 97 8.09 9.61 -27.66
CA TYR A 97 7.79 8.19 -27.84
C TYR A 97 7.15 7.88 -29.20
N MET A 98 6.32 8.77 -29.73
CA MET A 98 5.70 8.62 -31.07
C MET A 98 6.76 8.60 -32.18
N ASP A 99 7.81 9.40 -32.04
CA ASP A 99 8.93 9.49 -32.98
C ASP A 99 9.88 8.28 -32.90
N MET A 100 9.81 7.47 -31.83
CA MET A 100 10.51 6.18 -31.75
C MET A 100 9.84 5.13 -32.64
N ASP A 101 10.63 4.21 -33.18
CA ASP A 101 10.11 3.06 -33.91
C ASP A 101 9.27 2.14 -32.99
N ALA A 102 8.26 1.50 -33.56
CA ALA A 102 7.36 0.62 -32.80
C ALA A 102 8.12 -0.50 -32.06
N SER A 103 9.16 -1.06 -32.68
CA SER A 103 10.01 -2.09 -32.08
C SER A 103 10.84 -1.55 -30.91
N GLU A 104 11.29 -0.29 -30.98
CA GLU A 104 12.03 0.34 -29.89
C GLU A 104 11.11 0.64 -28.70
N ARG A 105 9.89 1.13 -28.97
CA ARG A 105 8.85 1.29 -27.93
C ARG A 105 8.53 -0.03 -27.25
N GLU A 106 8.34 -1.09 -28.03
CA GLU A 106 8.06 -2.44 -27.50
C GLU A 106 9.21 -2.94 -26.63
N SER A 107 10.46 -2.84 -27.12
CA SER A 107 11.65 -3.25 -26.34
C SER A 107 11.77 -2.48 -25.03
N LYS A 108 11.54 -1.16 -25.05
CA LYS A 108 11.58 -0.33 -23.84
C LYS A 108 10.48 -0.72 -22.85
N MET A 109 9.27 -0.99 -23.35
CA MET A 109 8.15 -1.48 -22.53
C MET A 109 8.47 -2.85 -21.90
N THR A 110 8.97 -3.81 -22.68
CA THR A 110 9.37 -5.14 -22.16
C THR A 110 10.45 -5.03 -21.11
N LYS A 111 11.46 -4.17 -21.33
CA LYS A 111 12.54 -3.95 -20.37
C LYS A 111 12.02 -3.34 -19.08
N MET A 112 11.22 -2.28 -19.16
CA MET A 112 10.62 -1.65 -17.97
C MET A 112 9.70 -2.61 -17.21
N LYS A 113 8.87 -3.39 -17.89
CA LYS A 113 8.03 -4.41 -17.26
C LYS A 113 8.86 -5.50 -16.57
N ALA A 114 9.95 -5.94 -17.18
CA ALA A 114 10.85 -6.92 -16.58
C ALA A 114 11.59 -6.36 -15.35
N GLU A 115 12.07 -5.12 -15.41
CA GLU A 115 12.71 -4.43 -14.27
C GLU A 115 11.72 -4.24 -13.11
N LEU A 116 10.49 -3.82 -13.39
CA LEU A 116 9.42 -3.68 -12.40
C LEU A 116 9.11 -5.03 -11.73
N LYS A 117 8.88 -6.08 -12.53
CA LYS A 117 8.62 -7.42 -12.01
C LYS A 117 9.74 -7.93 -11.12
N ALA A 118 10.99 -7.78 -11.55
CA ALA A 118 12.16 -8.18 -10.76
C ALA A 118 12.25 -7.41 -9.43
N ALA A 119 11.95 -6.10 -9.46
CA ALA A 119 11.92 -5.27 -8.26
C ALA A 119 10.79 -5.68 -7.29
N GLU A 120 9.61 -6.04 -7.81
CA GLU A 120 8.50 -6.54 -6.99
C GLU A 120 8.81 -7.88 -6.34
N GLU A 121 9.41 -8.81 -7.08
CA GLU A 121 9.86 -10.11 -6.56
C GLU A 121 10.90 -9.93 -5.45
N ALA A 122 11.90 -9.07 -5.67
CA ALA A 122 12.91 -8.74 -4.67
C ALA A 122 12.30 -8.10 -3.42
N HIS A 123 11.36 -7.17 -3.58
CA HIS A 123 10.65 -6.56 -2.47
C HIS A 123 9.80 -7.57 -1.69
N ASN A 124 9.11 -8.48 -2.39
CA ASN A 124 8.33 -9.55 -1.77
C ASN A 124 9.20 -10.47 -0.93
N GLU A 125 10.40 -10.80 -1.40
CA GLU A 125 11.33 -11.63 -0.64
C GLU A 125 11.85 -10.90 0.59
N LEU A 126 12.21 -9.63 0.46
CA LEU A 126 12.59 -8.79 1.60
C LEU A 126 11.49 -8.73 2.67
N LEU A 127 10.22 -8.63 2.26
CA LEU A 127 9.09 -8.64 3.20
C LEU A 127 9.00 -9.96 3.98
N LYS A 128 9.18 -11.11 3.33
CA LYS A 128 9.16 -12.42 4.02
C LYS A 128 10.29 -12.53 5.04
N GLU A 129 11.50 -12.13 4.65
CA GLU A 129 12.66 -12.14 5.56
C GLU A 129 12.42 -11.23 6.77
N LEU A 130 11.88 -10.03 6.54
CA LEU A 130 11.58 -9.08 7.60
C LEU A 130 10.50 -9.61 8.54
N GLN A 131 9.46 -10.24 8.01
CA GLN A 131 8.40 -10.87 8.81
C GLN A 131 8.95 -12.00 9.69
N ALA A 132 9.85 -12.83 9.15
CA ALA A 132 10.49 -13.89 9.91
C ALA A 132 11.34 -13.32 11.07
N LYS A 133 12.21 -12.34 10.77
CA LYS A 133 13.04 -11.66 11.78
C LYS A 133 12.22 -10.96 12.85
N PHE A 134 11.11 -10.32 12.45
CA PHE A 134 10.22 -9.67 13.40
C PHE A 134 9.58 -10.68 14.36
N LYS A 135 9.11 -11.81 13.83
CA LYS A 135 8.58 -12.90 14.66
C LYS A 135 9.62 -13.45 15.63
N GLU A 136 10.83 -13.75 15.15
CA GLU A 136 11.94 -14.21 16.00
C GLU A 136 12.25 -13.22 17.14
N SER A 137 12.28 -11.92 16.82
CA SER A 137 12.49 -10.87 17.82
C SER A 137 11.35 -10.78 18.83
N GLN A 138 10.10 -10.97 18.40
CA GLN A 138 8.94 -10.96 19.29
C GLN A 138 8.96 -12.16 20.23
N ASP A 139 9.20 -13.36 19.71
CA ASP A 139 9.29 -14.60 20.49
C ASP A 139 10.43 -14.50 21.53
N ALA A 140 11.58 -13.93 21.15
CA ALA A 140 12.70 -13.70 22.06
C ALA A 140 12.36 -12.69 23.18
N LEU A 141 11.64 -11.62 22.84
CA LEU A 141 11.21 -10.61 23.80
C LEU A 141 10.17 -11.16 24.79
N GLU A 142 9.22 -11.96 24.31
CA GLU A 142 8.22 -12.61 25.15
C GLU A 142 8.89 -13.57 26.14
N LYS A 143 9.79 -14.42 25.65
CA LYS A 143 10.59 -15.31 26.50
C LYS A 143 11.39 -14.56 27.55
N LEU A 144 12.06 -13.46 27.18
CA LEU A 144 12.82 -12.64 28.13
C LEU A 144 11.90 -12.04 29.20
N LYS A 145 10.69 -11.60 28.85
CA LYS A 145 9.72 -11.10 29.82
C LYS A 145 9.28 -12.19 30.79
N GLU A 146 9.00 -13.39 30.29
CA GLU A 146 8.63 -14.54 31.13
C GLU A 146 9.77 -14.92 32.10
N ASP A 147 11.00 -15.05 31.58
CA ASP A 147 12.17 -15.42 32.37
C ASP A 147 12.54 -14.35 33.41
N SER A 148 12.39 -13.07 33.05
CA SER A 148 12.73 -11.94 33.93
C SER A 148 11.62 -11.59 34.93
N ALA A 149 10.36 -11.87 34.66
CA ALA A 149 9.23 -11.55 35.55
C ALA A 149 9.42 -12.03 37.01
N PRO A 150 9.81 -13.30 37.29
CA PRO A 150 10.01 -13.76 38.67
C PRO A 150 11.20 -13.05 39.34
N VAL A 151 12.29 -12.84 38.60
CA VAL A 151 13.48 -12.14 39.11
C VAL A 151 13.13 -10.69 39.45
N ILE A 152 12.44 -9.99 38.56
CA ILE A 152 11.96 -8.61 38.77
C ILE A 152 11.03 -8.56 40.00
N LYS A 153 10.15 -9.55 40.18
CA LYS A 153 9.26 -9.62 41.35
C LYS A 153 10.05 -9.75 42.65
N LEU A 154 11.05 -10.63 42.68
CA LEU A 154 11.90 -10.82 43.86
C LEU A 154 12.75 -9.58 44.15
N LEU A 155 13.34 -8.95 43.13
CA LEU A 155 14.10 -7.71 43.28
C LEU A 155 13.24 -6.56 43.82
N LYS A 156 11.99 -6.46 43.38
CA LYS A 156 11.01 -5.50 43.93
C LYS A 156 10.69 -5.81 45.39
N ALA A 157 10.48 -7.08 45.74
CA ALA A 157 10.20 -7.49 47.12
C ALA A 157 11.39 -7.29 48.07
N ALA A 158 12.62 -7.44 47.57
CA ALA A 158 13.85 -7.23 48.32
C ALA A 158 14.21 -5.75 48.50
N SER A 159 13.56 -4.84 47.77
CA SER A 159 13.75 -3.40 47.93
C SER A 159 12.85 -2.88 49.05
N PRO A 160 13.38 -2.26 50.11
CA PRO A 160 12.57 -1.75 51.21
C PRO A 160 11.59 -0.67 50.69
N SER A 161 10.31 -0.82 51.03
CA SER A 161 9.29 0.20 50.78
C SER A 161 9.59 1.44 51.60
N GLY A 162 10.35 2.36 51.01
CA GLY A 162 10.79 3.60 51.65
C GLY A 162 12.26 3.54 52.03
N ALA A 163 13.10 4.12 51.17
CA ALA A 163 14.28 4.81 51.65
C ALA A 163 13.80 5.98 52.51
N ALA A 164 13.50 5.73 53.79
CA ALA A 164 13.62 6.75 54.80
C ALA A 164 15.08 7.22 54.75
N LYS A 165 15.25 8.47 54.33
CA LYS A 165 16.49 9.24 54.39
C LYS A 165 17.15 8.97 55.75
N PRO A 166 18.41 8.51 55.84
CA PRO A 166 19.03 8.36 57.15
C PRO A 166 19.15 9.76 57.78
N ALA A 167 18.41 9.95 58.87
CA ALA A 167 18.54 11.10 59.74
C ALA A 167 19.87 10.96 60.50
N GLY A 168 20.94 11.52 59.93
CA GLY A 168 22.15 11.82 60.69
C GLY A 168 21.93 13.12 61.45
N LYS A 169 21.54 13.01 62.73
CA LYS A 169 21.79 14.04 63.74
C LYS A 169 22.84 13.52 64.69
N ASP A 170 23.93 14.28 64.76
CA ASP A 170 24.74 14.61 65.94
C ASP A 170 25.35 13.48 66.77
N GLU A 171 26.69 13.35 66.71
CA GLU A 171 27.52 13.18 67.91
C GLU A 171 28.91 13.83 67.70
N VAL A 172 29.12 14.91 68.47
CA VAL A 172 30.35 15.64 68.89
C VAL A 172 31.20 16.35 67.85
#